data_AF-A0A4Q5R0H7-F1
#
_entry.id   AF-A0A4Q5R0H7-F1
#
_cell.length_a   1.000
_cell.length_b   1.000
_cell.length_c   1.000
_cell.angle_alpha   90.00
_cell.angle_beta   90.00
_cell.angle_gamma   90.00
#
_symmetry.space_group_name_H-M   'P 1'
#
loop_
_entity.id
_entity.type
_entity.pdbx_description
1 polymer ?
#
loop_
_entity_poly.entity_id
_entity_poly.type
_entity_poly.pdbx_seq_one_letter_code
_entity_poly.pdbx_strand_id
1 'polypeptide(L)'
;LPLSPRTVIIVENKESAQLVPKRAGLVVIHSLGNHLDALTALPWLQEAEILYWGDLDRTGFTLLSRARALLPGLASVLMDEATFEEHVHLAVPDTTRVDPPRSTLTLMELEALRRVAEVGEDGTGRRLEQERLRADVVVAVLERALEQAP
;
A
#
# COMPACT_ATOMS: atom_id res chain seq x y z
N LEU A 1 -1.70 23.40 4.35
CA LEU A 1 -1.79 23.50 2.88
C LEU A 1 -3.27 23.49 2.49
N PRO A 2 -3.82 24.59 1.94
CA PRO A 2 -5.21 24.61 1.47
C PRO A 2 -5.30 23.93 0.10
N LEU A 3 -5.52 22.62 0.11
CA LEU A 3 -5.77 21.81 -1.07
C LEU A 3 -7.15 21.17 -0.94
N SER A 4 -7.76 20.82 -2.07
CA SER A 4 -8.99 20.04 -2.15
C SER A 4 -8.85 19.00 -3.25
N PRO A 5 -7.93 18.02 -3.10
CA PRO A 5 -7.79 16.95 -4.08
C PRO A 5 -9.03 16.05 -4.05
N ARG A 6 -9.40 15.51 -5.21
CA ARG A 6 -10.43 14.46 -5.27
C ARG A 6 -9.88 13.15 -4.72
N THR A 7 -8.67 12.81 -5.17
CA THR A 7 -8.04 11.53 -4.87
C THR A 7 -6.62 11.76 -4.35
N VAL A 8 -6.22 10.93 -3.40
CA VAL A 8 -4.90 10.91 -2.78
C VAL A 8 -4.38 9.49 -2.85
N ILE A 9 -3.15 9.32 -3.29
CA ILE A 9 -2.46 8.04 -3.17
C ILE A 9 -1.29 8.18 -2.19
N ILE A 10 -1.30 7.34 -1.18
CA ILE A 10 -0.23 7.21 -0.19
C ILE A 10 0.64 6.04 -0.64
N VAL A 11 1.88 6.32 -1.03
CA VAL A 11 2.84 5.32 -1.52
C VAL A 11 3.98 5.18 -0.53
N GLU A 12 4.27 3.98 -0.06
CA GLU A 12 5.33 3.79 0.93
C GLU A 12 6.71 4.15 0.35
N ASN A 13 7.04 3.61 -0.83
CA ASN A 13 8.32 3.74 -1.50
C ASN A 13 8.35 4.96 -2.47
N LYS A 14 9.44 5.74 -2.42
CA LYS A 14 9.65 6.92 -3.28
C LYS A 14 9.79 6.57 -4.76
N GLU A 15 10.43 5.44 -5.08
CA GLU A 15 10.62 4.99 -6.46
C GLU A 15 9.28 4.56 -7.07
N SER A 16 8.50 3.75 -6.34
CA SER A 16 7.14 3.38 -6.72
C SER A 16 6.24 4.60 -6.96
N ALA A 17 6.40 5.67 -6.17
CA ALA A 17 5.63 6.91 -6.34
C ALA A 17 5.82 7.55 -7.73
N GLN A 18 6.92 7.28 -8.43
CA GLN A 18 7.15 7.78 -9.80
C GLN A 18 6.30 7.08 -10.86
N LEU A 19 5.78 5.88 -10.56
CA LEU A 19 4.90 5.11 -11.43
C LEU A 19 3.44 5.58 -11.35
N VAL A 20 3.10 6.44 -10.38
CA VAL A 20 1.75 6.97 -10.25
C VAL A 20 1.41 7.81 -11.48
N PRO A 21 0.29 7.52 -12.19
CA PRO A 21 -0.12 8.30 -13.34
C PRO A 21 -0.39 9.76 -13.00
N LYS A 22 -0.03 10.67 -13.91
CA LYS A 22 -0.30 12.10 -13.74
C LYS A 22 -1.77 12.39 -14.04
N ARG A 23 -2.53 12.80 -13.03
CA ARG A 23 -3.95 13.16 -13.14
C ARG A 23 -4.24 14.49 -12.44
N ALA A 24 -5.11 15.30 -13.03
CA ALA A 24 -5.54 16.54 -12.40
C ALA A 24 -6.31 16.24 -11.10
N GLY A 25 -6.00 16.96 -10.02
CA GLY A 25 -6.66 16.76 -8.72
C GLY A 25 -6.18 15.53 -7.94
N LEU A 26 -5.14 14.83 -8.41
CA LEU A 26 -4.46 13.77 -7.67
C LEU A 26 -3.30 14.35 -6.85
N VAL A 27 -3.22 13.95 -5.59
CA VAL A 27 -2.07 14.21 -4.71
C VAL A 27 -1.38 12.89 -4.38
N VAL A 28 -0.05 12.87 -4.50
CA VAL A 28 0.78 11.74 -4.07
C VAL A 28 1.48 12.11 -2.77
N ILE A 29 1.29 11.30 -1.74
CA ILE A 29 2.05 11.38 -0.49
C ILE A 29 2.96 10.15 -0.45
N HIS A 30 4.25 10.32 -0.20
CA HIS A 30 5.14 9.18 -0.10
C HIS A 30 6.16 9.30 1.03
N SER A 31 6.87 8.21 1.32
CA SER A 31 7.98 8.17 2.28
C SER A 31 7.60 8.59 3.71
N LEU A 32 6.39 8.25 4.15
CA LEU A 32 5.96 8.51 5.53
C LEU A 32 6.63 7.57 6.53
N GLY A 33 6.89 6.32 6.15
CA GLY A 33 7.39 5.29 7.07
C GLY A 33 6.54 5.24 8.34
N ASN A 34 7.18 5.37 9.50
CA ASN A 34 6.49 5.39 10.80
C ASN A 34 5.82 6.74 11.16
N HIS A 35 6.00 7.80 10.37
CA HIS A 35 5.46 9.15 10.62
C HIS A 35 4.05 9.34 10.05
N LEU A 36 3.20 8.32 10.18
CA LEU A 36 1.81 8.36 9.69
C LEU A 36 0.95 9.38 10.44
N ASP A 37 1.37 9.82 11.62
CA ASP A 37 0.75 10.90 12.39
C ASP A 37 0.72 12.23 11.62
N ALA A 38 1.67 12.45 10.69
CA ALA A 38 1.65 13.60 9.80
C ALA A 38 0.38 13.70 8.94
N LEU A 39 -0.30 12.57 8.67
CA LEU A 39 -1.58 12.54 7.94
C LEU A 39 -2.67 13.29 8.71
N THR A 40 -2.62 13.30 10.05
CA THR A 40 -3.62 14.00 10.88
C THR A 40 -3.53 15.52 10.77
N ALA A 41 -2.39 16.05 10.30
CA ALA A 41 -2.19 17.47 10.07
C ALA A 41 -2.77 17.96 8.73
N LEU A 42 -3.30 17.06 7.90
CA LEU A 42 -3.83 17.36 6.57
C LEU A 42 -5.36 17.19 6.58
N PRO A 43 -6.13 18.24 6.91
CA PRO A 43 -7.58 18.11 7.11
C PRO A 43 -8.34 17.65 5.86
N TRP A 44 -7.86 18.01 4.67
CA TRP A 44 -8.46 17.61 3.38
C TRP A 44 -8.35 16.12 3.08
N LEU A 45 -7.56 15.35 3.84
CA LEU A 45 -7.53 13.89 3.68
C LEU A 45 -8.85 13.23 4.09
N GLN A 46 -9.59 13.82 5.03
CA GLN A 46 -10.86 13.23 5.49
C GLN A 46 -11.97 13.31 4.45
N GLU A 47 -11.83 14.21 3.47
CA GLU A 47 -12.81 14.44 2.40
C GLU A 47 -12.37 13.83 1.07
N ALA A 48 -11.11 13.44 0.94
CA ALA A 48 -10.55 12.87 -0.28
C ALA A 48 -10.72 11.34 -0.32
N GLU A 49 -10.77 10.79 -1.52
CA GLU A 49 -10.62 9.35 -1.74
C GLU A 49 -9.16 8.96 -1.57
N ILE A 50 -8.90 7.96 -0.72
CA ILE A 50 -7.53 7.59 -0.38
C ILE A 50 -7.24 6.16 -0.82
N LEU A 51 -6.22 6.05 -1.67
CA LEU A 51 -5.57 4.79 -2.00
C LEU A 51 -4.25 4.68 -1.24
N TYR A 52 -3.93 3.48 -0.77
CA TYR A 52 -2.65 3.15 -0.16
C TYR A 52 -1.96 2.05 -0.94
N TRP A 53 -0.66 2.26 -1.19
CA TRP A 53 0.18 1.33 -1.92
C TRP A 53 1.50 1.14 -1.19
N GLY A 54 1.67 -0.03 -0.59
CA GLY A 54 2.87 -0.45 0.12
C GLY A 54 3.36 -1.81 -0.37
N ASP A 55 4.47 -2.25 0.18
CA ASP A 55 5.04 -3.56 -0.15
C ASP A 55 4.18 -4.71 0.38
N LEU A 56 4.19 -5.82 -0.34
CA LEU A 56 3.53 -7.06 0.09
C LEU A 56 4.47 -7.79 1.06
N ASP A 57 4.51 -7.29 2.30
CA ASP A 57 5.26 -7.85 3.42
C ASP A 57 4.62 -7.50 4.77
N ARG A 58 5.22 -7.99 5.87
CA ARG A 58 4.71 -7.73 7.23
C ARG A 58 4.73 -6.25 7.59
N THR A 59 5.73 -5.49 7.15
CA THR A 59 5.88 -4.06 7.46
C THR A 59 4.83 -3.23 6.76
N GLY A 60 4.63 -3.44 5.45
CA GLY A 60 3.63 -2.77 4.62
C GLY A 60 2.22 -2.98 5.16
N PHE A 61 1.85 -4.21 5.54
CA PHE A 61 0.55 -4.46 6.17
C PHE A 61 0.42 -3.81 7.56
N THR A 62 1.50 -3.74 8.34
CA THR A 62 1.49 -3.02 9.62
C THR A 62 1.29 -1.52 9.42
N LEU A 63 1.97 -0.89 8.44
CA LEU A 63 1.79 0.52 8.11
C LEU A 63 0.41 0.80 7.53
N LEU A 64 -0.10 -0.04 6.63
CA LEU A 64 -1.46 0.02 6.11
C LEU A 64 -2.50 0.01 7.24
N SER A 65 -2.38 -0.92 8.19
CA SER A 65 -3.32 -1.02 9.32
C SER A 65 -3.31 0.25 10.20
N ARG A 66 -2.12 0.85 10.39
CA ARG A 66 -1.93 2.09 11.15
C ARG A 66 -2.49 3.29 10.39
N ALA A 67 -2.25 3.38 9.09
CA ALA A 67 -2.78 4.43 8.22
C ALA A 67 -4.32 4.39 8.19
N ARG A 68 -4.91 3.21 8.02
CA ARG A 68 -6.37 3.06 8.03
C ARG A 68 -7.00 3.37 9.39
N ALA A 69 -6.29 3.16 10.49
CA ALA A 69 -6.77 3.60 11.80
C ALA A 69 -6.89 5.13 11.92
N LEU A 70 -6.13 5.89 11.13
CA LEU A 70 -6.22 7.36 11.03
C LEU A 70 -7.19 7.82 9.93
N LEU A 71 -7.31 7.02 8.86
CA LEU A 71 -8.10 7.30 7.67
C LEU A 71 -8.99 6.08 7.35
N PRO A 72 -10.14 5.91 8.04
CA PRO A 72 -10.95 4.69 7.94
C PRO A 72 -11.46 4.35 6.53
N GLY A 73 -11.63 5.35 5.66
CA GLY A 73 -12.07 5.18 4.27
C GLY A 73 -10.98 4.77 3.28
N LEU A 74 -9.74 4.58 3.74
CA LEU A 74 -8.60 4.23 2.89
C LEU A 74 -8.73 2.81 2.32
N ALA A 75 -8.64 2.71 0.99
CA ALA A 75 -8.53 1.46 0.26
C ALA A 75 -7.06 1.16 -0.07
N SER A 76 -6.68 -0.11 -0.14
CA SER A 76 -5.35 -0.51 -0.63
C SER A 76 -5.39 -0.89 -2.11
N VAL A 77 -4.24 -0.83 -2.78
CA VAL A 77 -4.07 -1.25 -4.18
C VAL A 77 -2.78 -2.05 -4.31
N LEU A 78 -2.80 -3.12 -5.14
CA LEU A 78 -1.67 -4.07 -5.31
C LEU A 78 -1.23 -4.77 -4.00
N MET A 79 -2.12 -4.83 -3.00
CA MET A 79 -1.86 -5.42 -1.68
C MET A 79 -2.83 -6.58 -1.38
N ASP A 80 -3.18 -7.35 -2.40
CA ASP A 80 -4.03 -8.54 -2.32
C ASP A 80 -3.25 -9.83 -2.63
N GLU A 81 -3.86 -10.96 -2.30
CA GLU A 81 -3.27 -12.28 -2.47
C GLU A 81 -2.99 -12.61 -3.95
N ALA A 82 -3.89 -12.21 -4.86
CA ALA A 82 -3.72 -12.48 -6.29
C ALA A 82 -2.47 -11.77 -6.84
N THR A 83 -2.26 -10.52 -6.43
CA THR A 83 -1.05 -9.76 -6.77
C THR A 83 0.21 -10.47 -6.27
N PHE A 84 0.19 -10.97 -5.03
CA PHE A 84 1.31 -11.71 -4.47
C PHE A 84 1.58 -13.01 -5.23
N GLU A 85 0.56 -13.82 -5.49
CA GLU A 85 0.71 -15.13 -6.16
C GLU A 85 1.23 -15.01 -7.59
N GLU A 86 0.72 -14.05 -8.36
CA GLU A 86 1.17 -13.79 -9.74
C GLU A 86 2.67 -13.44 -9.78
N HIS A 87 3.17 -12.78 -8.74
CA HIS A 87 4.52 -12.23 -8.68
C HIS A 87 5.40 -12.89 -7.62
N VAL A 88 5.00 -14.05 -7.07
CA VAL A 88 5.74 -14.74 -6.00
C VAL A 88 7.17 -15.10 -6.40
N HIS A 89 7.40 -15.31 -7.70
CA HIS A 89 8.72 -15.58 -8.28
C HIS A 89 9.70 -14.40 -8.16
N LEU A 90 9.22 -13.19 -7.88
CA LEU A 90 10.02 -11.98 -7.64
C LEU A 90 10.25 -11.74 -6.15
N ALA A 91 9.50 -12.43 -5.28
CA ALA A 91 9.55 -12.26 -3.84
C ALA A 91 10.86 -12.79 -3.25
N VAL A 92 11.29 -12.16 -2.17
CA VAL A 92 12.53 -12.49 -1.43
C VAL A 92 12.22 -12.90 0.01
N PRO A 93 13.14 -13.59 0.71
CA PRO A 93 13.02 -13.84 2.14
C PRO A 93 12.70 -12.57 2.95
N ASP A 94 11.62 -12.60 3.73
CA ASP A 94 11.32 -11.55 4.70
C ASP A 94 11.89 -11.92 6.08
N THR A 95 12.96 -11.22 6.48
CA THR A 95 13.61 -11.37 7.79
C THR A 95 13.20 -10.27 8.77
N THR A 96 12.25 -9.41 8.40
CA THR A 96 11.85 -8.29 9.24
C THR A 96 11.06 -8.75 10.46
N ARG A 97 11.28 -8.07 11.58
CA ARG A 97 10.49 -8.22 12.80
C ARG A 97 9.76 -6.92 13.03
N VAL A 98 8.44 -6.97 12.93
CA VAL A 98 7.56 -5.83 13.15
C VAL A 98 6.42 -6.22 14.07
N ASP A 99 5.83 -5.21 14.71
CA ASP A 99 4.59 -5.40 15.44
C ASP A 99 3.51 -5.95 14.51
N PRO A 100 2.61 -6.79 15.01
CA PRO A 100 1.46 -7.22 14.22
C PRO A 100 0.60 -6.01 13.83
N PRO A 101 -0.08 -6.07 12.67
CA PRO A 101 -1.00 -5.04 12.26
C PRO A 101 -2.16 -4.87 13.24
N ARG A 102 -2.77 -3.69 13.23
CA ARG A 102 -4.03 -3.42 13.94
C ARG A 102 -5.17 -4.20 13.30
N SER A 103 -6.27 -4.36 14.04
CA SER A 103 -7.51 -5.01 13.56
C SER A 103 -8.33 -4.14 12.60
N THR A 104 -7.66 -3.50 11.64
CA THR A 104 -8.24 -2.60 10.62
C THR A 104 -8.02 -3.13 9.19
N LEU A 105 -7.26 -4.22 9.02
CA LEU A 105 -7.11 -4.86 7.72
C LEU A 105 -8.43 -5.48 7.26
N THR A 106 -8.68 -5.42 5.95
CA THR A 106 -9.80 -6.12 5.32
C THR A 106 -9.53 -7.62 5.27
N LEU A 107 -10.55 -8.42 4.93
CA LEU A 107 -10.36 -9.87 4.77
C LEU A 107 -9.32 -10.20 3.70
N MET A 108 -9.38 -9.52 2.54
CA MET A 108 -8.44 -9.72 1.43
C MET A 108 -6.99 -9.40 1.83
N GLU A 109 -6.78 -8.37 2.63
CA GLU A 109 -5.45 -7.99 3.11
C GLU A 109 -4.94 -8.95 4.17
N LEU A 110 -5.83 -9.49 5.02
CA LEU A 110 -5.46 -10.53 5.98
C LEU A 110 -5.06 -11.83 5.28
N GLU A 111 -5.73 -12.18 4.18
CA GLU A 111 -5.37 -13.33 3.33
C GLU A 111 -4.00 -13.12 2.70
N ALA A 112 -3.77 -11.97 2.07
CA ALA A 112 -2.46 -11.59 1.54
C ALA A 112 -1.37 -11.60 2.64
N LEU A 113 -1.64 -11.04 3.81
CA LEU A 113 -0.72 -11.06 4.95
C LEU A 113 -0.37 -12.48 5.39
N ARG A 114 -1.36 -13.38 5.47
CA ARG A 114 -1.12 -14.79 5.82
C ARG A 114 -0.21 -15.44 4.79
N ARG A 115 -0.42 -15.14 3.51
CA ARG A 115 0.35 -15.70 2.42
C ARG A 115 1.81 -15.23 2.43
N VAL A 116 2.07 -13.93 2.61
CA VAL A 116 3.44 -13.40 2.75
C VAL A 116 4.10 -13.88 4.05
N ALA A 117 3.32 -14.15 5.09
CA ALA A 117 3.80 -14.65 6.38
C ALA A 117 4.10 -16.16 6.39
N GLU A 118 3.69 -16.91 5.36
CA GLU A 118 3.91 -18.35 5.26
C GLU A 118 5.41 -18.66 5.21
N VAL A 119 5.84 -19.55 6.10
CA VAL A 119 7.26 -19.85 6.30
C VAL A 119 7.71 -20.90 5.29
N GLY A 120 8.68 -20.53 4.44
CA GLY A 120 9.32 -21.43 3.48
C GLY A 120 10.37 -22.36 4.12
N GLU A 121 11.02 -23.17 3.29
CA GLU A 121 12.08 -24.10 3.72
C GLU A 121 13.28 -23.40 4.38
N ASP A 122 13.53 -22.14 4.03
CA ASP A 122 14.58 -21.29 4.61
C ASP A 122 14.19 -20.69 5.98
N GLY A 123 13.00 -21.00 6.50
CA GLY A 123 12.53 -20.52 7.79
C GLY A 123 12.05 -19.07 7.79
N THR A 124 11.86 -18.46 6.61
CA THR A 124 11.43 -17.07 6.48
C THR A 124 10.09 -16.95 5.75
N GLY A 125 9.39 -15.84 6.00
CA GLY A 125 8.29 -15.41 5.15
C GLY A 125 8.81 -14.90 3.80
N ARG A 126 7.92 -14.26 3.05
CA ARG A 126 8.24 -13.65 1.76
C ARG A 126 7.88 -12.17 1.79
N ARG A 127 8.70 -11.37 1.12
CA ARG A 127 8.45 -9.97 0.81
C ARG A 127 8.44 -9.79 -0.69
N LEU A 128 7.40 -9.18 -1.21
CA LEU A 128 7.37 -8.68 -2.59
C LEU A 128 7.45 -7.15 -2.57
N GLU A 129 8.64 -6.64 -2.89
CA GLU A 129 8.88 -5.21 -3.08
C GLU A 129 8.20 -4.76 -4.37
N GLN A 130 7.38 -3.72 -4.31
CA GLN A 130 6.56 -3.28 -5.44
C GLN A 130 7.40 -2.69 -6.58
N GLU A 131 8.62 -2.23 -6.30
CA GLU A 131 9.61 -1.80 -7.31
C GLU A 131 10.06 -2.93 -8.26
N ARG A 132 9.83 -4.19 -7.88
CA ARG A 132 10.12 -5.36 -8.72
C ARG A 132 9.05 -5.63 -9.76
N LEU A 133 7.85 -5.09 -9.55
CA LEU A 133 6.76 -5.26 -10.50
C LEU A 133 7.06 -4.49 -11.77
N ARG A 134 6.63 -5.04 -12.91
CA ARG A 134 6.78 -4.36 -14.18
C ARG A 134 5.97 -3.06 -14.18
N ALA A 135 6.60 -1.96 -14.59
CA ALA A 135 5.99 -0.63 -14.61
C ALA A 135 4.67 -0.60 -15.38
N ASP A 136 4.55 -1.31 -16.51
CA ASP A 136 3.32 -1.32 -17.32
C ASP A 136 2.15 -2.00 -16.62
N VAL A 137 2.41 -3.06 -15.84
CA VAL A 137 1.38 -3.75 -15.03
C VAL A 137 0.91 -2.83 -13.91
N VAL A 138 1.85 -2.22 -13.18
CA VAL A 138 1.55 -1.31 -12.07
C VAL A 138 0.74 -0.11 -12.55
N VAL A 139 1.19 0.57 -13.62
CA VAL A 139 0.50 1.73 -14.17
C VAL A 139 -0.93 1.39 -14.60
N ALA A 140 -1.14 0.24 -15.25
CA ALA A 140 -2.47 -0.19 -15.66
C ALA A 140 -3.42 -0.42 -14.47
N VAL A 141 -2.94 -1.04 -13.39
CA VAL A 141 -3.73 -1.25 -12.18
C VAL A 141 -4.04 0.07 -11.47
N LEU A 142 -3.05 0.98 -11.36
CA LEU A 142 -3.25 2.29 -10.75
C LEU A 142 -4.24 3.15 -11.53
N GLU A 143 -4.17 3.20 -12.87
CA GLU A 143 -5.16 3.92 -13.68
C GLU A 143 -6.57 3.39 -13.42
N ARG A 144 -6.75 2.07 -13.41
CA ARG A 144 -8.06 1.45 -13.12
C ARG A 144 -8.56 1.78 -11.71
N ALA A 145 -7.69 1.72 -10.70
CA ALA A 145 -8.05 2.07 -9.33
C ALA A 145 -8.45 3.55 -9.21
N LEU A 146 -7.75 4.45 -9.91
CA LEU A 146 -8.03 5.88 -9.94
C LEU A 146 -9.30 6.22 -10.73
N GLU A 147 -9.73 5.40 -11.69
CA GLU A 147 -11.02 5.54 -12.40
C GLU A 147 -12.22 5.05 -11.60
N GLN A 148 -11.99 4.06 -10.73
CA GLN A 148 -13.02 3.46 -9.88
C GLN A 148 -13.15 4.13 -8.51
N ALA A 149 -12.22 5.04 -8.19
CA ALA A 149 -12.35 5.93 -7.05
C ALA A 149 -13.64 6.78 -7.26
N PRO A 150 -14.58 6.79 -6.28
CA PRO A 150 -15.96 7.22 -6.47
C PRO A 150 -16.22 8.63 -7.03
#